data_AF-A0A2Z4NDC8-F1
#
_entry.id   AF-A0A2Z4NDC8-F1
#
_cell.length_a   1.000
_cell.length_b   1.000
_cell.length_c   1.000
_cell.angle_alpha   90.00
_cell.angle_beta   90.00
_cell.angle_gamma   90.00
#
_symmetry.space_group_name_H-M   'P 1'
#
loop_
_entity.id
_entity.type
_entity.pdbx_description
1 polymer ?
#
loop_
_entity_poly.entity_id
_entity_poly.type
_entity_poly.pdbx_seq_one_letter_code
_entity_poly.pdbx_strand_id
1 'polypeptide(L)'
;MKKLNNFDYVEFQITRIENQQISYPFSKAIIKGHLNIDLKPVLNEMLLSKEYDEKTNLLVIEKKEEKKKIKYEIKLIKHTEPKPVIKKLLNQIVVLEKQNHSLEEQNSNLLNQNQKQKDEYLAMQNDFKNQIEILQNKAQQTINDHKQKNSEHFDEQLKKAKEYALQKFLEEILNPLNNIEIAIKAALNMDNPAVKNFAIGFNMLYQQIDQILNDFQVSKIIPKEGDVFDPNIHQVYELVESDLAKDIIIQVKNIGYKLHDRVIKPALVIVSK
;
A
#
# COMPACT_ATOMS: atom_id res chain seq x y z
N MET A 1 -31.68 60.50 47.94
CA MET A 1 -31.90 60.11 46.54
C MET A 1 -32.21 58.62 46.49
N LYS A 2 -33.21 58.21 45.70
CA LYS A 2 -33.63 56.81 45.62
C LYS A 2 -32.81 56.09 44.54
N LYS A 3 -32.09 55.03 44.93
CA LYS A 3 -31.27 54.21 44.01
C LYS A 3 -31.95 52.87 43.76
N LEU A 4 -32.07 52.48 42.50
CA LEU A 4 -32.56 51.17 42.11
C LEU A 4 -31.42 50.16 42.09
N ASN A 5 -31.62 49.05 42.78
CA ASN A 5 -30.67 47.95 42.88
C ASN A 5 -31.12 46.76 42.02
N ASN A 6 -30.19 45.83 41.77
CA ASN A 6 -30.52 44.57 41.11
C ASN A 6 -31.67 43.86 41.81
N PHE A 7 -32.60 43.30 41.01
CA PHE A 7 -33.77 42.53 41.42
C PHE A 7 -34.92 43.33 42.04
N ASP A 8 -34.80 44.65 42.17
CA ASP A 8 -35.91 45.48 42.61
C ASP A 8 -37.07 45.38 41.63
N TYR A 9 -38.28 45.24 42.17
CA TYR A 9 -39.49 45.34 41.36
C TYR A 9 -39.77 46.81 41.09
N VAL A 10 -39.88 47.17 39.82
CA VAL A 10 -40.14 48.54 39.39
C VAL A 10 -41.31 48.60 38.44
N GLU A 11 -42.15 49.61 38.63
CA GLU A 11 -43.14 50.05 37.64
C GLU A 11 -42.77 51.47 37.25
N PHE A 12 -42.54 51.72 35.97
CA PHE A 12 -42.10 53.01 35.49
C PHE A 12 -42.69 53.34 34.12
N GLN A 13 -42.81 54.64 33.86
CA GLN A 13 -43.24 55.20 32.59
C GLN A 13 -42.06 55.94 31.98
N ILE A 14 -41.71 55.61 30.73
CA ILE A 14 -40.64 56.29 29.99
C ILE A 14 -41.28 57.21 28.95
N THR A 15 -40.93 58.49 29.02
CA THR A 15 -41.33 59.52 28.07
C THR A 15 -40.08 60.01 27.34
N ARG A 16 -40.06 59.94 26.01
CA ARG A 16 -39.01 60.50 25.16
C ARG A 16 -39.42 61.91 24.75
N ILE A 17 -38.54 62.89 24.98
CA ILE A 17 -38.71 64.29 24.60
C ILE A 17 -37.63 64.66 23.59
N GLU A 18 -38.05 65.04 22.39
CA GLU A 18 -37.20 65.48 21.29
C GLU A 18 -37.81 66.72 20.65
N ASN A 19 -37.07 67.84 20.61
CA ASN A 19 -37.52 69.12 20.03
C ASN A 19 -38.93 69.56 20.49
N GLN A 20 -39.23 69.45 21.79
CA GLN A 20 -40.53 69.75 22.41
C GLN A 20 -41.70 68.82 22.00
N GLN A 21 -41.45 67.76 21.22
CA GLN A 21 -42.42 66.69 20.97
C GLN A 21 -42.22 65.53 21.94
N ILE A 22 -43.33 65.06 22.52
CA ILE A 22 -43.39 63.97 23.50
C ILE A 22 -43.79 62.68 22.79
N SER A 23 -43.04 61.59 23.00
CA SER A 23 -43.35 60.25 22.48
C SER A 23 -43.07 59.15 23.51
N TYR A 24 -43.75 58.02 23.40
CA TYR A 24 -43.55 56.86 24.28
C TYR A 24 -42.78 55.77 23.52
N PRO A 25 -41.50 55.51 23.85
CA PRO A 25 -40.65 54.60 23.09
C PRO A 25 -41.02 53.11 23.21
N PHE A 26 -41.93 52.74 24.13
CA PHE A 26 -42.34 51.36 24.37
C PHE A 26 -43.86 51.22 24.24
N SER A 27 -44.32 50.11 23.64
CA SER A 27 -45.74 49.83 23.35
C SER A 27 -46.62 49.69 24.61
N LYS A 28 -46.02 49.52 25.79
CA LYS A 28 -46.70 49.56 27.08
C LYS A 28 -46.38 50.89 27.76
N ALA A 29 -47.38 51.73 27.97
CA ALA A 29 -47.24 53.02 28.65
C ALA A 29 -46.68 52.89 30.08
N ILE A 30 -46.82 51.71 30.71
CA ILE A 30 -46.19 51.36 31.99
C ILE A 30 -45.41 50.05 31.79
N ILE A 31 -44.12 50.10 32.03
CA ILE A 31 -43.24 48.92 32.03
C ILE A 31 -43.11 48.45 33.47
N LYS A 32 -43.30 47.15 33.69
CA LYS A 32 -43.22 46.52 35.01
C LYS A 32 -42.40 45.25 34.94
N GLY A 33 -41.62 44.99 35.98
CA GLY A 33 -40.80 43.79 36.11
C GLY A 33 -39.67 43.96 37.12
N HIS A 34 -38.97 42.86 37.38
CA HIS A 34 -37.76 42.85 38.20
C HIS A 34 -36.53 43.24 37.37
N LEU A 35 -35.72 44.15 37.91
CA LEU A 35 -34.45 44.54 37.30
C LEU A 35 -33.50 43.33 37.22
N ASN A 36 -32.84 43.14 36.07
CA ASN A 36 -31.96 42.01 35.74
C ASN A 36 -32.63 40.61 35.71
N ILE A 37 -33.97 40.53 35.65
CA ILE A 37 -34.70 39.27 35.44
C ILE A 37 -35.67 39.42 34.27
N ASP A 38 -36.68 40.30 34.40
CA ASP A 38 -37.78 40.40 33.42
C ASP A 38 -37.53 41.46 32.34
N LEU A 39 -36.70 42.45 32.66
CA LEU A 39 -36.47 43.62 31.81
C LEU A 39 -35.31 43.38 30.84
N LYS A 40 -35.44 43.91 29.62
CA LYS A 40 -34.39 43.81 28.59
C LYS A 40 -33.06 44.42 29.10
N PRO A 41 -31.90 43.90 28.68
CA PRO A 41 -30.59 44.38 29.14
C PRO A 41 -30.42 45.91 29.05
N VAL A 42 -30.87 46.52 27.94
CA VAL A 42 -30.82 47.98 27.72
C VAL A 42 -31.61 48.77 28.77
N LEU A 43 -32.76 48.25 29.21
CA LEU A 43 -33.57 48.89 30.26
C LEU A 43 -32.90 48.74 31.63
N ASN A 44 -32.29 47.59 31.91
CA ASN A 44 -31.54 47.40 33.15
C ASN A 44 -30.36 48.38 33.25
N GLU A 45 -29.60 48.56 32.18
CA GLU A 45 -28.49 49.53 32.13
C GLU A 45 -28.93 50.98 32.35
N MET A 46 -30.10 51.37 31.83
CA MET A 46 -30.64 52.72 32.00
C MET A 46 -31.13 53.01 33.41
N LEU A 47 -31.61 51.99 34.13
CA LEU A 47 -32.32 52.15 35.41
C LEU A 47 -31.44 51.87 36.64
N LEU A 48 -30.44 50.99 36.51
CA LEU A 48 -29.60 50.57 37.62
C LEU A 48 -28.63 51.68 38.07
N SER A 49 -28.44 51.80 39.39
CA SER A 49 -27.46 52.71 40.03
C SER A 49 -27.66 54.21 39.72
N LYS A 50 -28.81 54.59 39.15
CA LYS A 50 -29.20 55.98 38.93
C LYS A 50 -29.98 56.55 40.12
N GLU A 51 -29.78 57.83 40.37
CA GLU A 51 -30.41 58.57 41.47
C GLU A 51 -31.69 59.23 40.98
N TYR A 52 -32.83 58.78 41.51
CA TYR A 52 -34.12 59.43 41.29
C TYR A 52 -34.29 60.58 42.28
N ASP A 53 -34.85 61.69 41.80
CA ASP A 53 -35.24 62.83 42.62
C ASP A 53 -36.35 62.41 43.61
N GLU A 54 -36.11 62.64 44.90
CA GLU A 54 -37.00 62.22 45.99
C GLU A 54 -38.35 62.93 45.98
N LYS A 55 -38.45 64.13 45.39
CA LYS A 55 -39.69 64.90 45.37
C LYS A 55 -40.58 64.55 44.18
N THR A 56 -39.99 64.11 43.06
CA THR A 56 -40.70 63.95 41.79
C THR A 56 -40.70 62.51 41.27
N ASN A 57 -39.86 61.62 41.82
CA ASN A 57 -39.61 60.26 41.32
C ASN A 57 -39.27 60.22 39.82
N LEU A 58 -38.71 61.31 39.30
CA LEU A 58 -38.27 61.46 37.91
C LEU A 58 -36.76 61.22 37.81
N LEU A 59 -36.36 60.50 36.78
CA LEU A 59 -34.99 60.37 36.32
C LEU A 59 -34.92 60.89 34.89
N VAL A 60 -34.13 61.94 34.65
CA VAL A 60 -33.90 62.49 33.32
C VAL A 60 -32.56 62.00 32.80
N ILE A 61 -32.56 61.27 31.70
CA ILE A 61 -31.35 60.78 31.04
C ILE A 61 -31.22 61.49 29.69
N GLU A 62 -30.10 62.16 29.46
CA GLU A 62 -29.76 62.70 28.14
C GLU A 62 -28.84 61.74 27.40
N LYS A 63 -29.25 61.26 26.24
CA LYS A 63 -28.42 60.42 25.37
C LYS A 63 -28.22 61.12 24.02
N LYS A 64 -26.98 61.08 23.50
CA LYS A 64 -26.67 61.54 22.15
C LYS A 64 -26.86 60.39 21.18
N GLU A 65 -27.85 60.50 20.31
CA GLU A 65 -28.05 59.59 19.18
C GLU A 65 -27.96 60.43 17.89
N GLU A 66 -27.15 59.99 16.92
CA GLU A 66 -27.05 60.58 15.57
C GLU A 66 -26.93 62.13 15.53
N LYS A 67 -26.10 62.71 16.42
CA LYS A 67 -25.85 64.16 16.58
C LYS A 67 -27.01 64.99 17.16
N LYS A 68 -28.12 64.39 17.58
CA LYS A 68 -29.23 65.04 18.30
C LYS A 68 -29.24 64.67 19.79
N LYS A 69 -29.59 65.61 20.66
CA LYS A 69 -29.75 65.36 22.11
C LYS A 69 -31.18 64.90 22.38
N ILE A 70 -31.35 63.64 22.77
CA ILE A 70 -32.65 63.09 23.16
C ILE A 70 -32.70 63.04 24.68
N LYS A 71 -33.80 63.53 25.27
CA LYS A 71 -34.05 63.45 26.70
C LYS A 71 -35.09 62.36 26.98
N TYR A 72 -34.77 61.45 27.87
CA TYR A 72 -35.68 60.44 28.39
C TYR A 72 -36.06 60.82 29.82
N GLU A 73 -37.35 61.03 30.06
CA GLU A 73 -37.91 61.20 31.40
C GLU A 73 -38.51 59.87 31.85
N ILE A 74 -37.99 59.34 32.95
CA ILE A 74 -38.40 58.08 33.52
C ILE A 74 -39.10 58.39 34.84
N LYS A 75 -40.41 58.19 34.89
CA LYS A 75 -41.21 58.37 36.10
C LYS A 75 -41.38 57.03 36.81
N LEU A 76 -40.86 56.92 38.03
CA LEU A 76 -40.99 55.73 38.86
C LEU A 76 -42.34 55.76 39.60
N ILE A 77 -43.21 54.79 39.28
CA ILE A 77 -44.57 54.65 39.81
C ILE A 77 -44.55 53.79 41.08
N LYS A 78 -43.82 52.68 41.05
CA LYS A 78 -43.69 51.75 42.18
C LYS A 78 -42.27 51.21 42.24
N HIS A 79 -41.76 51.09 43.46
CA HIS A 79 -40.48 50.42 43.74
C HIS A 79 -40.61 49.60 45.00
N THR A 80 -40.20 48.34 44.91
CA THR A 80 -40.21 47.40 46.02
C THR A 80 -38.93 46.59 45.99
N GLU A 81 -38.18 46.65 47.09
CA GLU A 81 -36.97 45.87 47.24
C GLU A 81 -37.32 44.43 47.69
N PRO A 82 -36.74 43.41 47.06
CA PRO A 82 -36.92 42.04 47.50
C PRO A 82 -36.26 41.83 48.87
N LYS A 83 -36.84 40.96 49.70
CA LYS A 83 -36.23 40.57 50.98
C LYS A 83 -34.78 40.08 50.76
N PRO A 84 -33.83 40.31 51.69
CA PRO A 84 -32.43 39.94 51.50
C PRO A 84 -32.20 38.47 51.10
N VAL A 85 -33.00 37.55 51.66
CA VAL A 85 -32.97 36.12 51.32
C VAL A 85 -33.32 35.88 49.86
N ILE A 86 -34.36 36.55 49.36
CA ILE A 86 -34.80 36.45 47.95
C ILE A 86 -33.73 37.03 47.03
N LYS A 87 -33.13 38.17 47.38
CA LYS A 87 -32.04 38.78 46.61
C LYS A 87 -30.82 37.86 46.47
N LYS A 88 -30.46 37.11 47.52
CA LYS A 88 -29.37 36.13 47.49
C LYS A 88 -29.70 34.96 46.57
N LEU A 89 -30.92 34.43 46.64
CA LEU A 89 -31.39 33.34 45.78
C LEU A 89 -31.42 33.75 44.31
N LEU A 90 -31.90 34.94 43.99
CA LEU A 90 -31.94 35.47 42.62
C LEU A 90 -30.54 35.64 42.02
N ASN A 91 -29.56 36.11 42.80
CA ASN A 91 -28.17 36.13 42.36
C ASN A 91 -27.64 34.74 42.04
N GLN A 92 -27.94 33.73 42.88
CA GLN A 92 -27.51 32.36 42.64
C GLN A 92 -28.12 31.78 41.36
N ILE A 93 -29.41 32.03 41.11
CA ILE A 93 -30.10 31.60 39.89
C ILE A 93 -29.41 32.17 38.65
N VAL A 94 -29.14 33.47 38.60
CA VAL A 94 -28.46 34.11 37.46
C VAL A 94 -27.06 33.54 37.22
N VAL A 95 -26.32 33.22 38.28
CA VAL A 95 -25.00 32.58 38.16
C VAL A 95 -25.13 31.16 37.60
N LEU A 96 -26.10 30.39 38.09
CA LEU A 96 -26.37 29.02 37.62
C LEU A 96 -26.82 28.99 36.16
N GLU A 97 -27.65 29.93 35.73
CA GLU A 97 -28.09 30.05 34.33
C GLU A 97 -26.91 30.31 33.38
N LYS A 98 -26.00 31.21 33.76
CA LYS A 98 -24.77 31.46 32.99
C LYS A 98 -23.86 30.24 32.93
N GLN A 99 -23.74 29.49 34.04
CA GLN A 99 -22.97 28.26 34.08
C GLN A 99 -23.60 27.17 33.20
N ASN A 100 -24.92 26.99 33.24
CA ASN A 100 -25.64 26.04 32.39
C ASN A 100 -25.47 26.38 30.91
N HIS A 101 -25.59 27.64 30.53
CA HIS A 101 -25.38 28.06 29.14
C HIS A 101 -23.97 27.76 28.64
N SER A 102 -22.95 28.06 29.46
CA SER A 102 -21.55 27.71 29.16
C SER A 102 -21.34 26.20 29.03
N LEU A 103 -21.97 25.40 29.91
CA LEU A 103 -21.91 23.93 29.86
C LEU A 103 -22.58 23.37 28.60
N GLU A 104 -23.72 23.94 28.17
CA GLU A 104 -24.39 23.56 26.93
C GLU A 104 -23.50 23.82 25.71
N GLU A 105 -22.86 24.99 25.64
CA GLU A 105 -21.90 25.31 24.58
C GLU A 105 -20.72 24.32 24.58
N GLN A 106 -20.13 24.03 25.75
CA GLN A 106 -19.05 23.05 25.87
C GLN A 106 -19.47 21.65 25.40
N ASN A 107 -20.66 21.19 25.80
CA ASN A 107 -21.19 19.89 25.38
C ASN A 107 -21.41 19.83 23.87
N SER A 108 -21.92 20.89 23.26
CA SER A 108 -22.10 20.96 21.81
C SER A 108 -20.75 20.88 21.06
N ASN A 109 -19.72 21.55 21.57
CA ASN A 109 -18.37 21.51 21.00
C ASN A 109 -17.73 20.12 21.13
N LEU A 110 -17.86 19.50 22.31
CA LEU A 110 -17.38 18.13 22.55
C LEU A 110 -18.08 17.12 21.65
N LEU A 111 -19.39 17.27 21.43
CA LEU A 111 -20.15 16.38 20.53
C LEU A 111 -19.62 16.49 19.10
N ASN A 112 -19.39 17.70 18.60
CA ASN A 112 -18.83 17.93 17.27
C ASN A 112 -17.40 17.36 17.14
N GLN A 113 -16.56 17.51 18.18
CA GLN A 113 -15.21 16.94 18.18
C GLN A 113 -15.24 15.41 18.16
N ASN A 114 -16.10 14.79 18.97
CA ASN A 114 -16.27 13.33 19.00
C ASN A 114 -16.78 12.79 17.65
N GLN A 115 -17.70 13.49 16.99
CA GLN A 115 -18.18 13.11 15.65
C GLN A 115 -17.04 13.16 14.63
N LYS A 116 -16.26 14.24 14.60
CA LYS A 116 -15.09 14.36 13.70
C LYS A 116 -14.06 13.25 13.95
N GLN A 117 -13.71 12.99 15.21
CA GLN A 117 -12.78 11.91 15.56
C GLN A 117 -13.31 10.53 15.14
N LYS A 118 -14.62 10.30 15.26
CA LYS A 118 -15.25 9.06 14.82
C LYS A 118 -15.16 8.88 13.30
N ASP A 119 -15.41 9.94 12.55
CA ASP A 119 -15.34 9.92 11.08
C ASP A 119 -13.88 9.70 10.60
N GLU A 120 -12.92 10.36 11.24
CA GLU A 120 -11.48 10.16 10.99
C GLU A 120 -11.04 8.72 11.30
N TYR A 121 -11.49 8.17 12.42
CA TYR A 121 -11.21 6.78 12.79
C TYR A 121 -11.78 5.79 11.77
N LEU A 122 -13.01 6.04 11.31
CA LEU A 122 -13.67 5.19 10.32
C LEU A 122 -12.95 5.24 8.96
N ALA A 123 -12.50 6.43 8.54
CA ALA A 123 -11.69 6.59 7.34
C ALA A 123 -10.38 5.81 7.44
N MET A 124 -9.65 5.97 8.54
CA MET A 124 -8.40 5.25 8.80
C MET A 124 -8.59 3.73 8.82
N GLN A 125 -9.68 3.25 9.42
CA GLN A 125 -10.00 1.82 9.45
C GLN A 125 -10.24 1.26 8.04
N ASN A 126 -10.95 2.01 7.19
CA ASN A 126 -11.20 1.61 5.81
C ASN A 126 -9.91 1.60 4.97
N ASP A 127 -9.06 2.61 5.11
CA ASP A 127 -7.77 2.67 4.43
C ASP A 127 -6.87 1.51 4.84
N PHE A 128 -6.80 1.21 6.13
CA PHE A 128 -6.03 0.08 6.64
C PHE A 128 -6.55 -1.26 6.12
N LYS A 129 -7.88 -1.43 6.06
CA LYS A 129 -8.50 -2.63 5.48
C LYS A 129 -8.14 -2.80 4.01
N ASN A 130 -8.21 -1.72 3.23
CA ASN A 130 -7.85 -1.73 1.80
C ASN A 130 -6.36 -2.08 1.61
N GLN A 131 -5.47 -1.54 2.44
CA GLN A 131 -4.05 -1.88 2.40
C GLN A 131 -3.80 -3.35 2.70
N ILE A 132 -4.46 -3.92 3.71
CA ILE A 132 -4.37 -5.36 4.02
C ILE A 132 -4.84 -6.20 2.84
N GLU A 133 -5.96 -5.85 2.22
CA GLU A 133 -6.49 -6.58 1.06
C GLU A 133 -5.52 -6.55 -0.13
N ILE A 134 -4.95 -5.38 -0.43
CA ILE A 134 -3.93 -5.24 -1.48
C ILE A 134 -2.70 -6.10 -1.17
N LEU A 135 -2.21 -6.07 0.08
CA LEU A 135 -1.05 -6.86 0.51
C LEU A 135 -1.33 -8.36 0.43
N GLN A 136 -2.52 -8.80 0.87
CA GLN A 136 -2.94 -10.20 0.79
C GLN A 136 -3.03 -10.68 -0.66
N ASN A 137 -3.66 -9.90 -1.54
CA ASN A 137 -3.77 -10.22 -2.95
C ASN A 137 -2.40 -10.30 -3.62
N LYS A 138 -1.51 -9.33 -3.34
CA LYS A 138 -0.13 -9.34 -3.86
C LYS A 138 0.67 -10.54 -3.36
N ALA A 139 0.56 -10.89 -2.08
CA ALA A 139 1.21 -12.05 -1.51
C ALA A 139 0.70 -13.35 -2.17
N GLN A 140 -0.61 -13.47 -2.36
CA GLN A 140 -1.21 -14.65 -3.00
C GLN A 140 -0.76 -14.80 -4.46
N GLN A 141 -0.72 -13.70 -5.22
CA GLN A 141 -0.20 -13.69 -6.59
C GLN A 141 1.26 -14.13 -6.62
N THR A 142 2.10 -13.54 -5.75
CA THR A 142 3.51 -13.89 -5.65
C THR A 142 3.71 -15.38 -5.33
N ILE A 143 2.93 -15.93 -4.40
CA ILE A 143 2.98 -17.35 -4.05
C ILE A 143 2.58 -18.23 -5.25
N ASN A 144 1.54 -17.85 -5.97
CA ASN A 144 1.09 -18.61 -7.14
C ASN A 144 2.13 -18.58 -8.26
N ASP A 145 2.71 -17.41 -8.54
CA ASP A 145 3.77 -17.25 -9.54
C ASP A 145 5.01 -18.08 -9.19
N HIS A 146 5.42 -18.07 -7.92
CA HIS A 146 6.55 -18.89 -7.47
C HIS A 146 6.26 -20.39 -7.56
N LYS A 147 5.05 -20.82 -7.20
CA LYS A 147 4.63 -22.23 -7.33
C LYS A 147 4.65 -22.68 -8.79
N GLN A 148 4.10 -21.86 -9.68
CA GLN A 148 4.05 -22.17 -11.11
C GLN A 148 5.47 -22.27 -11.69
N LYS A 149 6.31 -21.24 -11.49
CA LYS A 149 7.70 -21.25 -11.96
C LYS A 149 8.49 -22.45 -11.41
N ASN A 150 8.33 -22.76 -10.12
CA ASN A 150 9.01 -23.91 -9.53
C ASN A 150 8.53 -25.23 -10.11
N SER A 151 7.22 -25.39 -10.37
CA SER A 151 6.68 -26.58 -11.02
C SER A 151 7.24 -26.74 -12.43
N GLU A 152 7.18 -25.69 -13.25
CA GLU A 152 7.70 -25.70 -14.63
C GLU A 152 9.19 -26.05 -14.66
N HIS A 153 9.99 -25.42 -13.79
CA HIS A 153 11.42 -25.73 -13.67
C HIS A 153 11.68 -27.16 -13.19
N PHE A 154 10.86 -27.70 -12.29
CA PHE A 154 11.01 -29.05 -11.80
C PHE A 154 10.66 -30.08 -12.88
N ASP A 155 9.59 -29.84 -13.63
CA ASP A 155 9.17 -30.69 -14.75
C ASP A 155 10.24 -30.73 -15.86
N GLU A 156 10.83 -29.58 -16.19
CA GLU A 156 11.95 -29.51 -17.14
C GLU A 156 13.19 -30.26 -16.63
N GLN A 157 13.54 -30.10 -15.35
CA GLN A 157 14.66 -30.81 -14.74
C GLN A 157 14.43 -32.32 -14.70
N LEU A 158 13.21 -32.77 -14.37
CA LEU A 158 12.85 -34.17 -14.39
C LEU A 158 12.93 -34.76 -15.80
N LYS A 159 12.45 -34.03 -16.81
CA LYS A 159 12.53 -34.46 -18.20
C LYS A 159 14.00 -34.63 -18.62
N LYS A 160 14.85 -33.63 -18.37
CA LYS A 160 16.29 -33.71 -18.66
C LYS A 160 16.96 -34.83 -17.88
N ALA A 161 16.65 -35.00 -16.60
CA ALA A 161 17.22 -36.06 -15.79
C ALA A 161 16.87 -37.45 -16.34
N LYS A 162 15.66 -37.63 -16.90
CA LYS A 162 15.25 -38.88 -17.56
C LYS A 162 15.96 -39.08 -18.90
N GLU A 163 16.00 -38.06 -19.76
CA GLU A 163 16.67 -38.12 -21.07
C GLU A 163 18.17 -38.42 -20.94
N TYR A 164 18.84 -37.86 -19.93
CA TYR A 164 20.29 -38.02 -19.73
C TYR A 164 20.65 -38.98 -18.58
N ALA A 165 19.71 -39.79 -18.08
CA ALA A 165 19.93 -40.69 -16.94
C ALA A 165 21.07 -41.70 -17.19
N LEU A 166 21.18 -42.18 -18.43
CA LEU A 166 22.16 -43.19 -18.83
C LEU A 166 23.48 -42.60 -19.32
N GLN A 167 23.64 -41.27 -19.31
CA GLN A 167 24.82 -40.59 -19.87
C GLN A 167 26.13 -41.17 -19.32
N LYS A 168 26.27 -41.27 -17.99
CA LYS A 168 27.50 -41.77 -17.36
C LYS A 168 27.80 -43.23 -17.71
N PHE A 169 26.77 -44.06 -17.82
CA PHE A 169 26.92 -45.46 -18.22
C PHE A 169 27.39 -45.55 -19.68
N LEU A 170 26.80 -44.74 -20.55
CA LEU A 170 27.19 -44.67 -21.96
C LEU A 170 28.64 -44.19 -22.11
N GLU A 171 29.05 -43.13 -21.41
CA GLU A 171 30.44 -42.63 -21.44
C GLU A 171 31.48 -43.74 -21.17
N GLU A 172 31.20 -44.61 -20.19
CA GLU A 172 32.08 -45.73 -19.83
C GLU A 172 32.04 -46.87 -20.86
N ILE A 173 30.85 -47.24 -21.39
CA ILE A 173 30.72 -48.36 -22.34
C ILE A 173 31.24 -48.05 -23.75
N LEU A 174 31.26 -46.77 -24.13
CA LEU A 174 31.68 -46.33 -25.46
C LEU A 174 33.18 -46.57 -25.72
N ASN A 175 34.02 -46.56 -24.69
CA ASN A 175 35.45 -46.87 -24.81
C ASN A 175 35.70 -48.34 -25.24
N PRO A 176 35.21 -49.36 -24.50
CA PRO A 176 35.25 -50.75 -24.94
C PRO A 176 34.62 -50.97 -26.32
N LEU A 177 33.46 -50.33 -26.60
CA LEU A 177 32.76 -50.51 -27.87
C LEU A 177 33.61 -50.04 -29.06
N ASN A 178 34.28 -48.89 -28.94
CA ASN A 178 35.21 -48.39 -29.94
C ASN A 178 36.40 -49.33 -30.14
N ASN A 179 36.95 -49.89 -29.06
CA ASN A 179 38.06 -50.86 -29.17
C ASN A 179 37.63 -52.15 -29.86
N ILE A 180 36.40 -52.62 -29.63
CA ILE A 180 35.82 -53.76 -30.33
C ILE A 180 35.71 -53.46 -31.83
N GLU A 181 35.24 -52.27 -32.21
CA GLU A 181 35.17 -51.86 -33.62
C GLU A 181 36.55 -51.87 -34.29
N ILE A 182 37.57 -51.32 -33.62
CA ILE A 182 38.95 -51.32 -34.12
C ILE A 182 39.47 -52.74 -34.28
N ALA A 183 39.23 -53.62 -33.30
CA ALA A 183 39.65 -55.01 -33.34
C ALA A 183 38.96 -55.79 -34.48
N ILE A 184 37.65 -55.56 -34.69
CA ILE A 184 36.90 -56.16 -35.80
C ILE A 184 37.46 -55.69 -37.14
N LYS A 185 37.72 -54.39 -37.33
CA LYS A 185 38.32 -53.84 -38.55
C LYS A 185 39.70 -54.44 -38.82
N ALA A 186 40.55 -54.56 -37.78
CA ALA A 186 41.85 -55.19 -37.90
C ALA A 186 41.75 -56.67 -38.29
N ALA A 187 40.86 -57.43 -37.67
CA ALA A 187 40.65 -58.85 -37.95
C ALA A 187 40.11 -59.10 -39.38
N LEU A 188 39.23 -58.22 -39.88
CA LEU A 188 38.72 -58.28 -41.26
C LEU A 188 39.82 -58.07 -42.31
N ASN A 189 40.88 -57.33 -41.97
CA ASN A 189 42.02 -57.07 -42.85
C ASN A 189 43.10 -58.16 -42.80
N MET A 190 42.99 -59.17 -41.93
CA MET A 190 43.97 -60.27 -41.85
C MET A 190 43.76 -61.29 -42.96
N ASP A 191 44.84 -61.92 -43.44
CA ASP A 191 44.76 -62.91 -44.53
C ASP A 191 44.25 -64.30 -44.11
N ASN A 192 43.94 -64.52 -42.83
CA ASN A 192 43.43 -65.79 -42.34
C ASN A 192 41.89 -65.90 -42.53
N PRO A 193 41.38 -66.86 -43.34
CA PRO A 193 39.95 -66.99 -43.61
C PRO A 193 39.10 -67.32 -42.38
N ALA A 194 39.63 -68.12 -41.44
CA ALA A 194 38.91 -68.47 -40.22
C ALA A 194 38.70 -67.23 -39.34
N VAL A 195 39.74 -66.40 -39.18
CA VAL A 195 39.68 -65.14 -38.43
C VAL A 195 38.69 -64.17 -39.06
N LYS A 196 38.72 -64.03 -40.40
CA LYS A 196 37.75 -63.22 -41.15
C LYS A 196 36.30 -63.67 -40.91
N ASN A 197 36.02 -64.97 -40.96
CA ASN A 197 34.67 -65.50 -40.71
C ASN A 197 34.18 -65.20 -39.29
N PHE A 198 35.03 -65.34 -38.27
CA PHE A 198 34.68 -64.93 -36.90
C PHE A 198 34.44 -63.42 -36.80
N ALA A 199 35.31 -62.61 -37.43
CA ALA A 199 35.18 -61.16 -37.42
C ALA A 199 33.86 -60.67 -38.05
N ILE A 200 33.38 -61.34 -39.10
CA ILE A 200 32.06 -61.07 -39.70
C ILE A 200 30.95 -61.31 -38.67
N GLY A 201 30.99 -62.42 -37.92
CA GLY A 201 30.00 -62.71 -36.86
C GLY A 201 30.01 -61.67 -35.74
N PHE A 202 31.19 -61.27 -35.27
CA PHE A 202 31.31 -60.19 -34.28
C PHE A 202 30.86 -58.84 -34.84
N ASN A 203 31.08 -58.57 -36.13
CA ASN A 203 30.59 -57.37 -36.78
C ASN A 203 29.05 -57.32 -36.78
N MET A 204 28.37 -58.45 -37.00
CA MET A 204 26.90 -58.51 -36.89
C MET A 204 26.41 -58.18 -35.47
N LEU A 205 27.11 -58.66 -34.44
CA LEU A 205 26.79 -58.34 -33.04
C LEU A 205 27.03 -56.85 -32.75
N TYR A 206 28.14 -56.30 -33.24
CA TYR A 206 28.45 -54.87 -33.11
C TYR A 206 27.35 -54.01 -33.77
N GLN A 207 26.89 -54.38 -34.97
CA GLN A 207 25.80 -53.70 -35.67
C GLN A 207 24.48 -53.73 -34.87
N GLN A 208 24.17 -54.85 -34.21
CA GLN A 208 22.99 -54.92 -33.32
C GLN A 208 23.12 -53.99 -32.12
N ILE A 209 24.30 -53.91 -31.50
CA ILE A 209 24.54 -52.97 -30.40
C ILE A 209 24.43 -51.52 -30.90
N ASP A 210 24.97 -51.23 -32.08
CA ASP A 210 24.87 -49.90 -32.70
C ASP A 210 23.42 -49.49 -32.98
N GLN A 211 22.59 -50.44 -33.45
CA GLN A 211 21.16 -50.21 -33.62
C GLN A 211 20.47 -49.87 -32.29
N ILE A 212 20.77 -50.63 -31.22
CA ILE A 212 20.23 -50.34 -29.89
C ILE A 212 20.65 -48.94 -29.43
N LEU A 213 21.91 -48.55 -29.62
CA LEU A 213 22.37 -47.20 -29.26
C LEU A 213 21.59 -46.12 -30.03
N ASN A 214 21.38 -46.30 -31.34
CA ASN A 214 20.57 -45.38 -32.14
C ASN A 214 19.11 -45.29 -31.66
N ASP A 215 18.50 -46.43 -31.28
CA ASP A 215 17.13 -46.46 -30.74
C ASP A 215 17.03 -45.68 -29.41
N PHE A 216 18.09 -45.69 -28.61
CA PHE A 216 18.27 -44.87 -27.40
C PHE A 216 18.77 -43.44 -27.69
N GLN A 217 18.69 -42.97 -28.93
CA GLN A 217 19.08 -41.62 -29.36
C GLN A 217 20.56 -41.30 -29.15
N VAL A 218 21.41 -42.33 -29.10
CA VAL A 218 22.87 -42.19 -29.13
C VAL A 218 23.32 -42.31 -30.57
N SER A 219 23.94 -41.25 -31.09
CA SER A 219 24.42 -41.21 -32.48
C SER A 219 25.90 -40.90 -32.53
N LYS A 220 26.56 -41.45 -33.55
CA LYS A 220 28.00 -41.31 -33.76
C LYS A 220 28.34 -39.96 -34.38
N ILE A 221 29.45 -39.39 -33.93
CA ILE A 221 30.13 -38.25 -34.54
C ILE A 221 31.32 -38.85 -35.29
N ILE A 222 31.21 -38.88 -36.62
CA ILE A 222 32.21 -39.48 -37.52
C ILE A 222 32.74 -38.37 -38.43
N PRO A 223 33.77 -37.63 -37.99
CA PRO A 223 34.45 -36.67 -38.85
C PRO A 223 35.11 -37.40 -40.01
N LYS A 224 35.29 -36.72 -41.14
CA LYS A 224 36.08 -37.23 -42.26
C LYS A 224 37.46 -36.58 -42.28
N GLU A 225 38.41 -37.30 -42.85
CA GLU A 225 39.70 -36.71 -43.20
C GLU A 225 39.46 -35.59 -44.21
N GLY A 226 40.04 -34.41 -43.95
CA GLY A 226 39.80 -33.19 -44.71
C GLY A 226 38.70 -32.28 -44.17
N ASP A 227 37.91 -32.71 -43.18
CA ASP A 227 36.92 -31.84 -42.54
C ASP A 227 37.58 -30.78 -41.65
N VAL A 228 36.89 -29.65 -41.46
CA VAL A 228 37.32 -28.58 -40.55
C VAL A 228 37.12 -29.04 -39.10
N PHE A 229 38.11 -28.78 -38.25
CA PHE A 229 38.04 -29.05 -36.82
C PHE A 229 36.98 -28.15 -36.13
N ASP A 230 36.07 -28.75 -35.36
CA ASP A 230 35.08 -28.07 -34.52
C ASP A 230 35.34 -28.39 -33.04
N PRO A 231 35.74 -27.40 -32.21
CA PRO A 231 36.00 -27.59 -30.78
C PRO A 231 34.82 -28.13 -29.96
N ASN A 232 33.58 -27.98 -30.44
CA ASN A 232 32.39 -28.41 -29.70
C ASN A 232 32.17 -29.92 -29.76
N ILE A 233 32.65 -30.57 -30.83
CA ILE A 233 32.39 -31.99 -31.11
C ILE A 233 33.68 -32.80 -31.29
N HIS A 234 34.83 -32.15 -31.47
CA HIS A 234 36.13 -32.78 -31.68
C HIS A 234 37.12 -32.44 -30.57
N GLN A 235 37.95 -33.42 -30.22
CA GLN A 235 39.08 -33.27 -29.30
C GLN A 235 40.37 -33.57 -30.07
N VAL A 236 41.34 -32.65 -30.00
CA VAL A 236 42.65 -32.84 -30.63
C VAL A 236 43.47 -33.84 -29.82
N TYR A 237 43.91 -34.90 -30.49
CA TYR A 237 44.90 -35.84 -29.95
C TYR A 237 46.31 -35.32 -30.10
N GLU A 238 46.64 -34.87 -31.31
CA GLU A 238 47.97 -34.42 -31.70
C GLU A 238 47.86 -33.40 -32.84
N LEU A 239 48.80 -32.46 -32.88
CA LEU A 239 48.99 -31.52 -33.99
C LEU A 239 50.18 -31.96 -34.81
N VAL A 240 49.99 -32.18 -36.11
CA VAL A 240 51.02 -32.71 -37.02
C VAL A 240 51.26 -31.73 -38.16
N GLU A 241 52.52 -31.60 -38.59
CA GLU A 241 52.87 -30.83 -39.79
C GLU A 241 52.33 -31.57 -41.03
N SER A 242 51.57 -30.87 -41.87
CA SER A 242 50.98 -31.45 -43.08
C SER A 242 50.87 -30.40 -44.18
N ASP A 243 50.71 -30.86 -45.43
CA ASP A 243 50.47 -29.97 -46.58
C ASP A 243 49.05 -29.35 -46.60
N LEU A 244 48.18 -29.77 -45.67
CA LEU A 244 46.82 -29.25 -45.53
C LEU A 244 46.82 -27.91 -44.78
N ALA A 245 45.79 -27.09 -45.05
CA ALA A 245 45.56 -25.85 -44.30
C ALA A 245 45.42 -26.14 -42.80
N LYS A 246 45.73 -25.16 -41.95
CA LYS A 246 45.60 -25.25 -40.49
C LYS A 246 44.17 -25.60 -40.06
N ASP A 247 44.04 -26.33 -38.95
CA ASP A 247 42.77 -26.73 -38.32
C ASP A 247 41.92 -27.70 -39.19
N ILE A 248 42.60 -28.50 -40.02
CA ILE A 248 41.99 -29.57 -40.83
C ILE A 248 42.27 -30.93 -40.19
N ILE A 249 41.25 -31.78 -40.16
CA ILE A 249 41.35 -33.14 -39.64
C ILE A 249 42.16 -33.99 -40.61
N ILE A 250 43.33 -34.46 -40.17
CA ILE A 250 44.20 -35.35 -40.93
C ILE A 250 43.72 -36.80 -40.78
N GLN A 251 43.38 -37.18 -39.55
CA GLN A 251 42.99 -38.55 -39.23
C GLN A 251 42.05 -38.58 -38.02
N VAL A 252 41.08 -39.49 -38.04
CA VAL A 252 40.22 -39.78 -36.88
C VAL A 252 40.75 -40.99 -36.14
N LYS A 253 41.13 -40.81 -34.87
CA LYS A 253 41.64 -41.88 -34.00
C LYS A 253 40.52 -42.65 -33.32
N ASN A 254 39.56 -41.94 -32.74
CA ASN A 254 38.35 -42.52 -32.14
C ASN A 254 37.13 -41.73 -32.58
N ILE A 255 36.04 -42.45 -32.85
CA ILE A 255 34.74 -41.81 -33.13
C ILE A 255 34.15 -41.18 -31.87
N GLY A 256 33.42 -40.07 -32.06
CA GLY A 256 32.68 -39.40 -31.01
C GLY A 256 31.23 -39.90 -30.94
N TYR A 257 30.51 -39.48 -29.91
CA TYR A 257 29.13 -39.84 -29.68
C TYR A 257 28.35 -38.67 -29.07
N LYS A 258 27.10 -38.51 -29.51
CA LYS A 258 26.11 -37.60 -28.93
C LYS A 258 24.91 -38.39 -28.43
N LEU A 259 24.38 -38.01 -27.28
CA LEU A 259 23.10 -38.48 -26.73
C LEU A 259 22.10 -37.36 -26.90
N HIS A 260 21.05 -37.59 -27.68
CA HIS A 260 20.16 -36.53 -28.15
C HIS A 260 20.98 -35.38 -28.79
N ASP A 261 20.93 -34.20 -28.18
CA ASP A 261 21.63 -33.00 -28.64
C ASP A 261 22.95 -32.73 -27.90
N ARG A 262 23.29 -33.53 -26.87
CA ARG A 262 24.49 -33.34 -26.05
C ARG A 262 25.61 -34.27 -26.50
N VAL A 263 26.80 -33.71 -26.71
CA VAL A 263 28.03 -34.49 -26.90
C VAL A 263 28.40 -35.17 -25.58
N ILE A 264 28.40 -36.50 -25.57
CA ILE A 264 28.82 -37.31 -24.41
C ILE A 264 30.28 -37.72 -24.51
N LYS A 265 30.79 -37.84 -25.74
CA LYS A 265 32.20 -38.10 -26.00
C LYS A 265 32.63 -37.43 -27.30
N PRO A 266 33.60 -36.52 -27.30
CA PRO A 266 34.07 -35.91 -28.53
C PRO A 266 34.84 -36.91 -29.41
N ALA A 267 34.83 -36.68 -30.72
CA ALA A 267 35.66 -37.46 -31.64
C ALA A 267 37.13 -37.07 -31.45
N LEU A 268 38.01 -38.07 -31.31
CA LEU A 268 39.43 -37.84 -31.08
C LEU A 268 40.15 -37.79 -32.43
N VAL A 269 40.72 -36.64 -32.77
CA VAL A 269 41.25 -36.35 -34.12
C VAL A 269 42.68 -35.83 -34.09
N ILE A 270 43.43 -36.11 -35.15
CA ILE A 270 44.74 -35.51 -35.43
C ILE A 270 44.49 -34.35 -36.39
N VAL A 271 45.03 -33.17 -36.06
CA VAL A 271 44.74 -31.92 -36.78
C VAL A 271 46.04 -31.34 -37.34
N SER A 272 45.95 -30.70 -38.50
CA SER A 272 47.07 -29.96 -39.10
C SER A 272 47.43 -28.72 -38.29
N LYS A 273 48.75 -28.53 -38.11
CA LYS A 273 49.31 -27.40 -37.38
C LYS A 273 49.28 -26.08 -38.16
#